data_AF-A0A4Q5XE14-F1
#
_entry.id   AF-A0A4Q5XE14-F1
#
_cell.length_a   1.000
_cell.length_b   1.000
_cell.length_c   1.000
_cell.angle_alpha   90.00
_cell.angle_beta   90.00
_cell.angle_gamma   90.00
#
_symmetry.space_group_name_H-M   'P 1'
#
loop_
_entity.id
_entity.type
_entity.pdbx_description
1 polymer ?
#
loop_
_entity_poly.entity_id
_entity_poly.type
_entity_poly.pdbx_seq_one_letter_code
_entity_poly.pdbx_strand_id
1 'polypeptide(L)'
;MSYLVKEPRKPAVTALERARRQSERGDERRAMLILREECFAAESDAALWVHYGLACLRVRRRDEGFRALAHALWLRERARDHVRVEVMRNLIAHLSAGGTLPMPATSRKAA
;
A
#
# COMPACT_ATOMS: atom_id res chain seq x y z
N MET A 1 28.24 1.17 -24.79
CA MET A 1 27.00 0.67 -24.15
C MET A 1 27.26 0.49 -22.66
N SER A 2 27.03 1.52 -21.85
CA SER A 2 27.27 1.44 -20.40
C SER A 2 26.04 0.78 -19.74
N TYR A 3 26.20 -0.45 -19.26
CA TYR A 3 25.18 -1.08 -18.44
C TYR A 3 25.16 -0.34 -17.11
N LEU A 4 24.20 0.58 -16.95
CA LEU A 4 23.83 1.14 -15.64
C LEU A 4 23.41 -0.04 -14.76
N VAL A 5 24.35 -0.58 -14.01
CA VAL A 5 24.10 -1.45 -12.86
C VAL A 5 23.31 -0.58 -11.89
N LYS A 6 21.99 -0.65 -12.00
CA LYS A 6 21.05 -0.04 -11.07
C LYS A 6 21.39 -0.67 -9.73
N GLU A 7 21.89 0.13 -8.79
CA GLU A 7 22.23 -0.31 -7.44
C GLU A 7 21.15 -1.27 -6.92
N PRO A 8 21.52 -2.38 -6.26
CA PRO A 8 20.55 -3.34 -5.76
C PRO A 8 19.56 -2.61 -4.86
N ARG A 9 18.31 -2.53 -5.33
CA ARG A 9 17.25 -1.75 -4.69
C ARG A 9 17.01 -2.35 -3.30
N LYS A 10 17.05 -1.50 -2.27
CA LYS A 10 16.85 -1.93 -0.88
C LYS A 10 15.51 -2.67 -0.75
N PRO A 11 15.41 -3.73 0.08
CA PRO A 11 14.27 -4.65 0.08
C PRO A 11 12.96 -3.95 0.48
N ALA A 12 11.82 -4.51 0.08
CA ALA A 12 10.47 -3.97 0.33
C ALA A 12 10.19 -3.62 1.80
N VAL A 13 10.81 -4.33 2.75
CA VAL A 13 10.77 -4.01 4.19
C VAL A 13 11.25 -2.57 4.47
N THR A 14 12.30 -2.12 3.79
CA THR A 14 12.83 -0.74 3.92
C THR A 14 11.88 0.31 3.33
N ALA A 15 11.04 -0.06 2.37
CA ALA A 15 10.04 0.85 1.80
C ALA A 15 8.90 1.10 2.78
N LEU A 16 8.40 0.04 3.42
CA LEU A 16 7.34 0.14 4.42
C LEU A 16 7.79 1.00 5.61
N GLU A 17 9.01 0.82 6.10
CA GLU A 17 9.57 1.64 7.17
C GLU A 17 9.77 3.10 6.77
N ARG A 18 10.23 3.36 5.53
CA ARG A 18 10.36 4.73 5.01
C ARG A 18 9.00 5.40 4.89
N ALA A 19 8.01 4.71 4.33
CA ALA A 19 6.65 5.21 4.20
C ALA A 19 6.03 5.48 5.58
N ARG A 20 6.20 4.56 6.53
CA ARG A 20 5.77 4.72 7.92
C ARG A 20 6.38 5.96 8.56
N ARG A 21 7.69 6.16 8.44
CA ARG A 21 8.37 7.36 8.97
C ARG A 21 7.83 8.67 8.39
N GLN A 22 7.41 8.69 7.13
CA GLN A 22 6.79 9.89 6.54
C GLN A 22 5.36 10.09 7.06
N SER A 23 4.57 9.02 7.19
CA SER A 23 3.22 9.06 7.78
C SER A 23 3.25 9.51 9.25
N GLU A 24 4.21 9.04 10.04
CA GLU A 24 4.43 9.49 11.43
C GLU A 24 4.78 10.99 11.52
N ARG A 25 5.35 11.57 10.45
CA ARG A 25 5.61 13.02 10.32
C ARG A 25 4.41 13.79 9.76
N GLY A 26 3.30 13.12 9.47
CA GLY A 26 2.10 13.71 8.86
C GLY A 26 2.15 13.84 7.33
N ASP A 27 3.24 13.39 6.69
CA ASP A 27 3.37 13.45 5.22
C ASP A 27 2.85 12.15 4.56
N GLU A 28 1.53 12.00 4.60
CA GLU A 28 0.83 10.86 3.98
C GLU A 28 1.02 10.81 2.46
N ARG A 29 1.18 11.97 1.81
CA ARG A 29 1.40 12.03 0.36
C ARG A 29 2.76 11.47 -0.01
N ARG A 30 3.81 11.80 0.75
CA ARG A 30 5.15 11.24 0.55
C ARG A 30 5.19 9.76 0.88
N ALA A 31 4.51 9.33 1.96
CA ALA A 31 4.36 7.91 2.29
C ALA A 31 3.73 7.13 1.12
N MET A 32 2.63 7.63 0.56
CA MET A 32 1.97 7.03 -0.60
C MET A 32 2.89 6.95 -1.83
N LEU A 33 3.64 8.01 -2.15
CA LEU A 33 4.55 8.02 -3.29
C LEU A 33 5.69 7.00 -3.17
N ILE A 34 6.26 6.86 -1.96
CA ILE A 34 7.28 5.82 -1.70
C ILE A 34 6.72 4.43 -1.98
N LEU A 35 5.50 4.13 -1.52
CA LEU A 35 4.88 2.83 -1.74
C LEU A 35 4.54 2.59 -3.21
N ARG A 36 4.10 3.63 -3.93
CA ARG A 36 3.82 3.56 -5.37
C ARG A 36 5.05 3.13 -6.16
N GLU A 37 6.18 3.79 -5.93
CA GLU A 37 7.44 3.52 -6.63
C GLU A 37 7.93 2.08 -6.42
N GLU A 38 7.59 1.49 -5.28
CA GLU A 38 8.02 0.14 -4.92
C GLU A 38 7.03 -0.91 -5.43
N CYS A 39 5.72 -0.60 -5.50
CA CYS A 39 4.74 -1.47 -6.16
C CYS A 39 5.11 -1.72 -7.62
N PHE A 40 5.52 -0.69 -8.35
CA PHE A 40 5.99 -0.84 -9.74
C PHE A 40 7.36 -1.53 -9.86
N ALA A 41 8.12 -1.65 -8.77
CA ALA A 41 9.39 -2.37 -8.76
C ALA A 41 9.22 -3.85 -8.42
N ALA A 42 8.28 -4.14 -7.51
CA ALA A 42 7.94 -5.47 -7.03
C ALA A 42 6.47 -5.77 -7.36
N GLU A 43 6.16 -5.80 -8.66
CA GLU A 43 4.78 -5.90 -9.15
C GLU A 43 4.03 -7.13 -8.63
N SER A 44 4.72 -8.22 -8.31
CA SER A 44 4.14 -9.45 -7.77
C SER A 44 3.91 -9.44 -6.26
N ASP A 45 4.34 -8.41 -5.52
CA ASP A 45 4.18 -8.35 -4.06
C ASP A 45 2.79 -7.83 -3.67
N ALA A 46 1.86 -8.76 -3.47
CA ALA A 46 0.50 -8.44 -3.05
C ALA A 46 0.42 -7.65 -1.73
N ALA A 47 1.34 -7.84 -0.78
CA ALA A 47 1.30 -7.10 0.49
C ALA A 47 1.61 -5.61 0.26
N LEU A 48 2.59 -5.32 -0.60
CA LEU A 48 2.97 -3.96 -0.94
C LEU A 48 1.82 -3.20 -1.61
N TRP A 49 1.09 -3.86 -2.52
CA TRP A 49 -0.12 -3.31 -3.14
C TRP A 49 -1.24 -3.02 -2.12
N VAL A 50 -1.40 -3.83 -1.08
CA VAL A 50 -2.32 -3.54 0.02
C VAL A 50 -1.91 -2.25 0.74
N HIS A 51 -0.65 -2.13 1.13
CA HIS A 51 -0.15 -0.94 1.84
C HIS A 51 -0.29 0.32 1.00
N TYR A 52 0.00 0.23 -0.30
CA TYR A 52 -0.20 1.34 -1.23
C TYR A 52 -1.67 1.73 -1.37
N GLY A 53 -2.57 0.75 -1.50
CA GLY A 53 -4.01 0.99 -1.56
C GLY A 53 -4.53 1.72 -0.32
N LEU A 54 -4.14 1.26 0.88
CA LEU A 54 -4.50 1.93 2.13
C LEU A 54 -3.92 3.35 2.23
N ALA A 55 -2.68 3.56 1.78
CA ALA A 55 -2.08 4.89 1.75
C ALA A 55 -2.82 5.85 0.81
N CYS A 56 -3.28 5.37 -0.36
CA CYS A 56 -4.11 6.16 -1.28
C CYS A 56 -5.42 6.59 -0.62
N LEU A 57 -6.07 5.69 0.12
CA LEU A 57 -7.31 6.00 0.82
C LEU A 57 -7.11 7.06 1.92
N ARG A 58 -5.98 7.05 2.64
CA ARG A 58 -5.66 8.10 3.63
C ARG A 58 -5.54 9.49 3.00
N VAL A 59 -4.97 9.59 1.80
CA VAL A 59 -4.88 10.86 1.05
C VAL A 59 -6.11 11.14 0.16
N ARG A 60 -7.23 10.45 0.40
CA ARG A 60 -8.51 10.58 -0.32
C ARG A 60 -8.45 10.30 -1.83
N ARG A 61 -7.47 9.51 -2.29
CA ARG A 61 -7.39 9.02 -3.68
C ARG A 61 -8.12 7.68 -3.79
N ARG A 62 -9.45 7.70 -3.70
CA ARG A 62 -10.30 6.50 -3.62
C ARG A 62 -10.11 5.54 -4.81
N ASP A 63 -10.21 6.05 -6.03
CA ASP A 63 -10.15 5.21 -7.24
C ASP A 63 -8.83 4.46 -7.36
N GLU A 64 -7.72 5.16 -7.11
CA GLU A 64 -6.39 4.54 -7.14
C GLU A 64 -6.22 3.54 -6.00
N GLY A 65 -6.74 3.85 -4.81
CA GLY A 65 -6.75 2.94 -3.67
C GLY A 65 -7.46 1.63 -3.98
N PHE A 66 -8.67 1.70 -4.53
CA PHE A 66 -9.43 0.49 -4.90
C PHE A 66 -8.78 -0.29 -6.04
N ARG A 67 -8.18 0.38 -7.04
CA ARG A 67 -7.41 -0.31 -8.09
C ARG A 67 -6.22 -1.08 -7.52
N ALA A 68 -5.49 -0.49 -6.57
CA ALA A 68 -4.37 -1.16 -5.89
C ALA A 68 -4.84 -2.36 -5.06
N LEU A 69 -5.94 -2.21 -4.30
CA LEU A 69 -6.52 -3.31 -3.52
C LEU A 69 -7.04 -4.45 -4.41
N ALA A 70 -7.66 -4.13 -5.55
CA ALA A 70 -8.10 -5.13 -6.53
C ALA A 70 -6.91 -5.88 -7.14
N HIS A 71 -5.80 -5.20 -7.42
CA HIS A 71 -4.58 -5.85 -7.90
C HIS A 71 -3.97 -6.78 -6.84
N ALA A 72 -3.91 -6.34 -5.57
CA ALA A 72 -3.49 -7.20 -4.47
C ALA A 72 -4.37 -8.45 -4.34
N LEU A 73 -5.69 -8.29 -4.45
CA LEU A 73 -6.64 -9.41 -4.43
C LEU A 73 -6.36 -10.40 -5.55
N TRP A 74 -6.21 -9.91 -6.79
CA TRP A 74 -5.89 -10.76 -7.95
C TRP A 74 -4.60 -11.56 -7.75
N LEU A 75 -3.55 -10.94 -7.21
CA LEU A 75 -2.29 -11.64 -6.90
C LEU A 75 -2.49 -12.76 -5.85
N ARG A 76 -3.30 -12.51 -4.81
CA ARG A 76 -3.62 -13.51 -3.77
C ARG A 76 -4.47 -14.66 -4.33
N GLU A 77 -5.43 -14.35 -5.19
CA GLU A 77 -6.24 -15.36 -5.90
C GLU A 77 -5.36 -16.25 -6.77
N ARG A 78 -4.44 -15.65 -7.53
CA ARG A 78 -3.46 -16.38 -8.33
C ARG A 78 -2.55 -17.27 -7.49
N ALA A 79 -2.19 -16.84 -6.28
CA ALA A 79 -1.41 -17.61 -5.31
C ALA A 79 -2.24 -18.68 -4.55
N ARG A 80 -3.56 -18.76 -4.78
CA ARG A 80 -4.49 -19.64 -4.06
C ARG A 80 -4.47 -19.46 -2.53
N ASP A 81 -4.22 -18.24 -2.08
CA ASP A 81 -4.23 -17.88 -0.66
C ASP A 81 -5.66 -17.60 -0.20
N HIS A 82 -6.46 -18.67 -0.05
CA HIS A 82 -7.91 -18.59 0.20
C HIS A 82 -8.27 -17.73 1.41
N VAL A 83 -7.51 -17.84 2.50
CA VAL A 83 -7.72 -17.06 3.72
C VAL A 83 -7.53 -15.56 3.46
N ARG A 84 -6.42 -15.16 2.82
CA ARG A 84 -6.19 -13.73 2.55
C ARG A 84 -7.11 -13.18 1.47
N VAL A 85 -7.54 -14.00 0.51
CA VAL A 85 -8.54 -13.61 -0.50
C VAL A 85 -9.85 -13.22 0.19
N GLU A 86 -10.35 -14.03 1.12
CA GLU A 86 -11.58 -13.74 1.84
C GLU A 86 -11.47 -12.46 2.68
N VAL A 87 -10.40 -12.32 3.46
CA VAL A 87 -10.11 -11.11 4.23
C VAL A 87 -10.06 -9.87 3.34
N MET A 88 -9.40 -9.96 2.18
CA MET A 88 -9.30 -8.87 1.22
C MET A 88 -10.66 -8.48 0.62
N ARG A 89 -11.49 -9.46 0.27
CA ARG A 89 -12.85 -9.19 -0.23
C ARG A 89 -13.70 -8.47 0.81
N ASN A 90 -13.66 -8.92 2.06
CA ASN A 90 -14.37 -8.30 3.17
C ASN A 90 -13.87 -6.86 3.43
N LEU A 91 -12.54 -6.65 3.40
CA LEU A 91 -11.94 -5.33 3.54
C LEU A 91 -12.39 -4.38 2.42
N ILE A 92 -12.33 -4.82 1.16
CA ILE A 92 -12.75 -4.00 0.01
C ILE A 92 -14.25 -3.67 0.11
N ALA A 93 -15.09 -4.63 0.47
CA ALA A 93 -16.52 -4.42 0.64
C ALA A 93 -16.81 -3.39 1.75
N HIS A 94 -16.19 -3.54 2.92
CA HIS A 94 -16.30 -2.60 4.05
C HIS A 94 -15.93 -1.17 3.65
N LEU A 95 -14.77 -0.99 3.01
CA LEU A 95 -14.29 0.33 2.59
C LEU A 95 -15.13 0.94 1.46
N SER A 96 -15.68 0.11 0.58
CA SER A 96 -16.58 0.55 -0.49
C SER A 96 -17.91 1.04 0.06
N ALA A 97 -18.42 0.41 1.13
CA ALA A 97 -19.61 0.83 1.86
C ALA A 97 -19.41 2.08 2.73
N GLY A 98 -18.23 2.72 2.68
CA GLY A 98 -17.91 3.90 3.50
C GLY A 98 -17.41 3.56 4.90
N GLY A 99 -17.13 2.28 5.17
CA GLY A 99 -16.49 1.84 6.40
C GLY A 99 -15.16 2.56 6.64
N THR A 100 -14.87 2.82 7.92
CA THR A 100 -13.61 3.44 8.34
C THR A 100 -12.45 2.47 8.19
N LEU A 101 -11.30 3.02 7.79
CA LEU A 101 -10.04 2.27 7.77
C LEU A 101 -9.70 1.83 9.20
N PRO A 102 -9.35 0.55 9.43
CA PRO A 102 -8.80 0.10 10.71
C PRO A 102 -7.36 0.58 10.81
N MET A 103 -7.16 1.87 11.06
CA MET A 103 -5.85 2.47 11.26
C MET A 103 -5.93 3.43 12.45
N PRO A 104 -4.89 3.52 13.30
CA PRO A 104 -4.82 4.63 14.23
C PRO A 104 -4.87 5.91 13.40
N ALA A 105 -5.84 6.77 13.68
CA ALA A 105 -5.71 8.18 13.32
C ALA A 105 -4.33 8.56 13.85
N THR A 106 -3.40 8.93 12.96
CA THR A 106 -2.16 9.56 13.40
C THR A 106 -2.60 10.70 14.29
N SER A 107 -2.41 10.51 15.59
CA SER A 107 -2.78 11.50 16.58
C SER A 107 -1.98 12.72 16.17
N ARG A 108 -2.71 13.71 15.67
CA ARG A 108 -2.19 15.05 15.51
C ARG A 108 -1.85 15.46 16.94
N LYS A 109 -0.62 15.19 17.40
CA LYS A 109 -0.06 15.88 18.56
C LYS A 109 0.03 17.33 18.10
N ALA A 110 -1.04 18.06 18.39
CA ALA A 110 -0.98 19.50 18.53
C ALA A 110 0.04 19.77 19.64
N ALA A 111 1.16 20.37 19.27
CA ALA A 111 2.08 21.10 20.14
C ALA A 111 2.84 22.09 19.25
#